data_AF-A0A959LMT2-F1
#
_entry.id   AF-A0A959LMT2-F1
#
_cell.length_a   1.000
_cell.length_b   1.000
_cell.length_c   1.000
_cell.angle_alpha   90.00
_cell.angle_beta   90.00
_cell.angle_gamma   90.00
#
_symmetry.space_group_name_H-M   'P 1'
#
loop_
_entity.id
_entity.type
_entity.pdbx_description
1 polymer ?
#
loop_
_entity_poly.entity_id
_entity_poly.type
_entity_poly.pdbx_seq_one_letter_code
_entity_poly.pdbx_strand_id
1 'polypeptide(L)'
;MNRINLTLSFLAITLASLLPCKKSVASGIEGGNITYINISDSTYQVFFYMTMECAGVGEPNAVTMCFNNTCTNQTYTLSLVKWTGNPPSGAEIPTSCTGTPTK
;
A
#
# COMPACT_ATOMS: atom_id res chain seq x y z
N MET A 1 -3.78 20.64 51.06
CA MET A 1 -3.51 20.08 49.72
C MET A 1 -2.02 19.80 49.60
N ASN A 2 -1.64 18.53 49.52
CA ASN A 2 -0.28 18.06 49.76
C ASN A 2 0.66 18.40 48.58
N ARG A 3 1.68 19.25 48.81
CA ARG A 3 2.63 19.72 47.77
C ARG A 3 3.38 18.58 47.05
N ILE A 4 3.48 17.42 47.71
CA ILE A 4 4.08 16.20 47.16
C ILE A 4 3.21 15.58 46.04
N ASN A 5 1.88 15.63 46.17
CA ASN A 5 0.99 15.10 45.12
C ASN A 5 1.01 16.00 43.86
N LEU A 6 1.18 17.30 44.05
CA LEU A 6 1.29 18.26 42.94
C LEU A 6 2.57 18.04 42.12
N THR A 7 3.71 17.83 42.79
CA THR A 7 5.00 17.60 42.12
C THR A 7 5.03 16.25 41.40
N LEU A 8 4.43 15.21 41.97
CA LEU A 8 4.30 13.90 41.32
C LEU A 8 3.47 13.98 40.02
N SER A 9 2.39 14.78 40.01
CA SER A 9 1.57 14.99 38.81
C SER A 9 2.34 15.74 37.71
N PHE A 10 3.12 16.77 38.05
CA PHE A 10 3.94 17.48 37.06
C PHE A 10 5.04 16.59 36.46
N LEU A 11 5.65 15.71 37.27
CA LEU A 11 6.64 14.74 36.80
C LEU A 11 6.01 13.69 35.88
N ALA A 12 4.79 13.22 36.18
CA ALA A 12 4.09 12.26 35.33
C ALA A 12 3.71 12.86 33.96
N ILE A 13 3.28 14.12 33.91
CA ILE A 13 2.91 14.81 32.67
C ILE A 13 4.13 15.04 31.78
N THR A 14 5.26 15.45 32.38
CA THR A 14 6.51 15.64 31.64
C THR A 14 7.09 14.32 31.13
N LEU A 15 6.96 13.22 31.87
CA LEU A 15 7.44 11.91 31.40
C LEU A 15 6.57 11.34 30.26
N ALA A 16 5.26 11.62 30.27
CA ALA A 16 4.34 11.19 29.22
C ALA A 16 4.58 11.91 27.88
N SER A 17 5.10 13.14 27.88
CA SER A 17 5.38 13.88 26.63
C SER A 17 6.66 13.43 25.91
N LEU A 18 7.50 12.61 26.54
CA LEU A 18 8.67 11.98 25.90
C LEU A 18 8.34 10.67 25.17
N LEU A 19 7.07 10.23 25.17
CA LEU A 19 6.67 9.05 24.41
C LEU A 19 6.81 9.35 22.90
N PRO A 20 7.48 8.48 22.13
CA PRO A 20 7.67 8.69 20.71
C PRO A 20 6.32 8.73 20.00
N CYS A 21 6.02 9.87 19.36
CA CYS A 21 4.85 10.01 18.51
C CYS A 21 5.01 9.08 17.31
N LYS A 22 4.31 7.95 17.31
CA LYS A 22 4.25 7.05 16.16
C LYS A 22 3.43 7.75 15.08
N LYS A 23 4.09 8.10 13.98
CA LYS A 23 3.39 8.57 12.77
C LYS A 23 2.55 7.42 12.24
N SER A 24 1.23 7.57 12.27
CA SER A 24 0.31 6.69 11.53
C SER A 24 0.22 7.21 10.11
N VAL A 25 0.48 6.36 9.13
CA VAL A 25 0.33 6.68 7.70
C VAL A 25 -0.80 5.81 7.16
N ALA A 26 -1.82 6.43 6.58
CA ALA A 26 -2.86 5.70 5.89
C ALA A 26 -2.29 5.16 4.57
N SER A 27 -2.24 3.83 4.43
CA SER A 27 -1.96 3.15 3.16
C SER A 27 -3.27 2.52 2.68
N GLY A 28 -3.96 3.22 1.79
CA GLY A 28 -5.14 2.70 1.10
C GLY A 28 -4.78 2.32 -0.34
N ILE A 29 -5.12 1.09 -0.74
CA ILE A 29 -5.14 0.71 -2.15
C ILE A 29 -6.57 1.00 -2.63
N GLU A 30 -6.70 1.96 -3.54
CA GLU A 30 -7.99 2.39 -4.11
C GLU A 30 -8.51 1.33 -5.08
N GLY A 31 -7.59 0.65 -5.76
CA GLY A 31 -7.91 -0.33 -6.77
C GLY A 31 -6.69 -1.05 -7.33
N GLY A 32 -6.99 -2.13 -8.05
CA GLY A 32 -6.02 -2.90 -8.80
C GLY A 32 -6.63 -3.32 -10.13
N ASN A 33 -5.88 -3.16 -11.22
CA ASN A 33 -6.26 -3.62 -12.55
C ASN A 33 -5.24 -4.66 -13.03
N ILE A 34 -5.75 -5.79 -13.52
CA ILE A 34 -4.94 -6.88 -14.08
C ILE A 34 -5.10 -6.83 -15.60
N THR A 35 -3.99 -6.71 -16.30
CA THR A 35 -3.93 -6.78 -17.77
C THR A 35 -2.98 -7.89 -18.17
N TYR A 36 -3.20 -8.51 -19.32
CA TYR A 36 -2.32 -9.57 -19.79
C TYR A 36 -2.12 -9.48 -21.30
N ILE A 37 -0.96 -9.95 -21.75
CA ILE A 37 -0.64 -10.13 -23.16
C ILE A 37 -0.28 -11.59 -23.41
N ASN A 38 -0.80 -12.16 -24.50
CA ASN A 38 -0.37 -13.47 -24.96
C ASN A 38 0.93 -13.31 -25.76
N ILE A 39 1.99 -13.99 -25.33
CA ILE A 39 3.30 -13.93 -26.00
C ILE A 39 3.37 -15.01 -27.07
N SER A 40 3.02 -16.25 -26.70
CA SER A 40 2.95 -17.39 -27.60
C SER A 40 2.26 -18.56 -26.89
N ASP A 41 1.52 -19.39 -27.62
CA ASP A 41 0.83 -20.57 -27.09
C ASP A 41 -0.01 -20.24 -25.83
N SER A 42 0.14 -21.04 -24.76
CA SER A 42 -0.44 -20.81 -23.43
C SER A 42 0.44 -19.93 -22.51
N THR A 43 1.39 -19.18 -23.08
CA THR A 43 2.28 -18.29 -22.33
C THR A 43 1.73 -16.87 -22.34
N TYR A 44 1.45 -16.36 -21.15
CA TYR A 44 0.91 -15.03 -20.92
C TYR A 44 1.86 -14.23 -20.04
N GLN A 45 2.04 -12.95 -20.37
CA GLN A 45 2.66 -11.98 -19.48
C GLN A 45 1.57 -11.14 -18.85
N VAL A 46 1.60 -11.04 -17.53
CA VAL A 46 0.57 -10.36 -16.74
C VAL A 46 1.16 -9.13 -16.08
N PHE A 47 0.41 -8.04 -16.12
CA PHE A 47 0.73 -6.77 -15.47
C PHE A 47 -0.36 -6.45 -14.47
N PHE A 48 0.06 -5.98 -13.29
CA PHE A 48 -0.81 -5.48 -12.26
C PHE A 48 -0.56 -3.99 -12.09
N TYR A 49 -1.60 -3.19 -12.34
CA TYR A 49 -1.63 -1.76 -12.11
C TYR A 49 -2.32 -1.50 -10.78
N MET A 50 -1.63 -0.81 -9.87
CA MET A 50 -2.16 -0.50 -8.54
C MET A 50 -2.41 1.00 -8.42
N THR A 51 -3.61 1.39 -7.98
CA THR A 51 -3.93 2.77 -7.64
C THR A 51 -3.93 2.94 -6.13
N MET A 52 -3.24 3.95 -5.63
CA MET A 52 -3.14 4.24 -4.19
C MET A 52 -3.97 5.48 -3.85
N GLU A 53 -4.77 5.39 -2.78
CA GLU A 53 -5.69 6.46 -2.34
C GLU A 53 -4.94 7.68 -1.77
N CYS A 54 -3.75 7.45 -1.19
CA CYS A 54 -3.01 8.47 -0.46
C CYS A 54 -1.54 8.50 -0.89
N ALA A 55 -1.01 9.71 -1.10
CA ALA A 55 0.42 9.94 -1.20
C ALA A 55 1.06 9.78 0.19
N GLY A 56 2.15 9.01 0.31
CA GLY A 56 2.91 8.90 1.57
C GLY A 56 3.45 7.51 1.90
N VAL A 57 3.01 6.47 1.20
CA VAL A 57 3.60 5.13 1.27
C VAL A 57 4.26 4.82 -0.06
N GLY A 58 5.49 4.30 -0.02
CA GLY A 58 6.19 3.88 -1.24
C GLY A 58 5.47 2.69 -1.87
N GLU A 59 5.38 2.70 -3.20
CA GLU A 59 4.86 1.55 -3.94
C GLU A 59 5.67 0.27 -3.62
N PRO A 60 5.01 -0.90 -3.53
CA PRO A 60 5.68 -2.15 -3.21
C PRO A 60 6.61 -2.58 -4.35
N ASN A 61 7.77 -3.14 -3.99
CA ASN A 61 8.71 -3.68 -4.98
C ASN A 61 8.21 -4.96 -5.67
N ALA A 62 7.25 -5.66 -5.05
CA ALA A 62 6.59 -6.82 -5.61
C ALA A 62 5.20 -7.00 -5.01
N VAL A 63 4.30 -7.62 -5.76
CA VAL A 63 2.98 -8.06 -5.30
C VAL A 63 2.78 -9.54 -5.64
N THR A 64 2.13 -10.27 -4.73
CA THR A 64 1.86 -11.69 -4.92
C THR A 64 0.48 -11.87 -5.56
N MET A 65 0.43 -12.55 -6.70
CA MET A 65 -0.81 -12.88 -7.40
C MET A 65 -1.05 -14.39 -7.36
N CYS A 66 -2.29 -14.77 -7.04
CA CYS A 66 -2.75 -16.15 -7.05
C CYS A 66 -3.69 -16.38 -8.24
N PHE A 67 -3.47 -17.45 -8.98
CA PHE A 67 -4.28 -17.85 -10.13
C PHE A 67 -4.82 -19.25 -9.92
N ASN A 68 -6.05 -19.47 -10.35
CA ASN A 68 -6.66 -20.78 -10.39
C ASN A 68 -6.88 -21.20 -11.84
N ASN A 69 -6.28 -22.31 -12.24
CA ASN A 69 -6.60 -22.98 -13.49
C ASN A 69 -7.83 -23.86 -13.27
N THR A 70 -8.98 -23.38 -13.74
CA THR A 70 -10.26 -24.08 -13.63
C THR A 70 -10.33 -25.34 -14.50
N CYS A 71 -9.49 -25.50 -15.52
CA CYS A 71 -9.43 -26.69 -16.35
C CYS A 71 -8.76 -27.87 -15.63
N THR A 72 -7.78 -27.60 -14.76
CA THR A 72 -7.05 -28.65 -14.02
C THR A 72 -7.21 -28.59 -12.51
N ASN A 73 -8.00 -27.64 -11.99
CA ASN A 73 -8.13 -27.33 -10.56
C ASN A 73 -6.78 -27.11 -9.85
N GLN A 74 -5.82 -26.50 -10.55
CA GLN A 74 -4.49 -26.19 -9.99
C GLN A 74 -4.42 -24.71 -9.63
N THR A 75 -3.89 -24.43 -8.45
CA THR A 75 -3.64 -23.06 -7.99
C THR A 75 -2.15 -22.75 -8.11
N TYR A 76 -1.84 -21.61 -8.70
CA TYR A 76 -0.49 -21.11 -8.88
C TYR A 76 -0.33 -19.77 -8.17
N THR A 77 0.85 -19.54 -7.60
CA THR A 77 1.20 -18.27 -6.98
C THR A 77 2.41 -17.71 -7.70
N LEU A 78 2.31 -16.46 -8.18
CA LEU A 78 3.39 -15.76 -8.86
C LEU A 78 3.69 -14.45 -8.12
N SER A 79 4.97 -14.15 -7.94
CA SER A 79 5.43 -12.85 -7.45
C SER A 79 5.66 -11.95 -8.65
N LEU A 80 4.83 -10.90 -8.79
CA LEU A 80 4.99 -9.87 -9.79
C LEU A 80 5.95 -8.82 -9.25
N VAL A 81 7.14 -8.75 -9.84
CA VAL A 81 8.10 -7.69 -9.52
C VAL A 81 7.69 -6.38 -10.18
N LYS A 82 8.06 -5.26 -9.56
CA LYS A 82 7.82 -3.93 -10.11
C LYS A 82 8.40 -3.81 -11.52
N TRP A 83 7.57 -3.39 -12.46
CA TRP A 83 7.97 -3.18 -13.84
C TRP A 83 8.90 -1.96 -13.96
N THR A 84 10.03 -2.12 -14.64
CA THR A 84 11.03 -1.06 -14.86
C THR A 84 11.08 -0.56 -16.31
N GLY A 85 10.32 -1.18 -17.21
CA GLY A 85 10.22 -0.77 -18.61
C GLY A 85 9.10 0.25 -18.85
N ASN A 86 8.86 0.59 -20.11
CA ASN A 86 7.70 1.41 -20.47
C ASN A 86 6.40 0.68 -20.11
N PRO A 87 5.44 1.33 -19.43
CA PRO A 87 4.16 0.71 -19.13
C PRO A 87 3.49 0.29 -20.45
N PRO A 88 2.98 -0.95 -20.57
CA PRO A 88 2.22 -1.37 -21.74
C PRO A 88 0.93 -0.54 -21.80
N SER A 89 0.94 0.48 -22.65
CA SER A 89 -0.17 1.38 -23.04
C SER A 89 -1.40 1.30 -22.11
N GLY A 90 -1.24 1.77 -20.88
CA GLY A 90 -2.30 2.03 -19.93
C GLY A 90 -2.05 3.43 -19.42
N ALA A 91 -2.96 4.35 -19.73
CA ALA A 91 -2.83 5.74 -19.28
C ALA A 91 -2.68 5.76 -17.76
N GLU A 92 -1.76 6.58 -17.27
CA GLU A 92 -1.70 6.95 -15.86
C GLU A 92 -3.06 7.59 -15.53
N ILE A 93 -3.89 6.92 -14.73
CA ILE A 93 -5.15 7.52 -14.28
C ILE A 93 -4.74 8.59 -13.26
N PRO A 94 -5.06 9.87 -13.50
CA PRO A 94 -4.63 10.94 -12.63
C PRO A 94 -5.11 10.67 -11.20
N THR A 95 -4.19 10.81 -10.24
CA THR A 95 -4.45 10.67 -8.80
C THR A 95 -5.69 11.44 -8.40
N SER A 96 -6.69 10.76 -7.85
CA SER A 96 -7.98 11.31 -7.42
C SER A 96 -7.88 12.20 -6.17
N CYS A 97 -6.69 12.43 -5.62
CA CYS A 97 -6.53 13.16 -4.36
C CYS A 97 -5.56 14.36 -4.46
N THR A 98 -5.92 15.36 -5.26
CA THR A 98 -5.44 16.73 -5.05
C THR A 98 -6.33 17.46 -4.04
N GLY A 99 -5.90 17.52 -2.78
CA GLY A 99 -6.27 18.63 -1.88
C GLY A 99 -7.42 18.43 -0.89
N THR A 100 -7.90 17.22 -0.62
CA THR A 100 -8.90 17.01 0.45
C THR A 100 -8.21 16.79 1.80
N PRO A 101 -8.36 17.70 2.79
CA PRO A 101 -7.98 17.38 4.16
C PRO A 101 -8.90 16.26 4.66
N THR A 102 -8.31 15.12 5.00
CA THR A 102 -8.97 14.07 5.80
C THR A 102 -9.51 14.72 7.08
N LYS A 103 -10.83 14.68 7.23
CA LYS A 103 -11.55 15.26 8.37
C LYS A 103 -11.50 14.33 9.57
#